data_AF-A0A931U267-F1
#
_entry.id   AF-A0A931U267-F1
#
_cell.length_a   1.000
_cell.length_b   1.000
_cell.length_c   1.000
_cell.angle_alpha   90.00
_cell.angle_beta   90.00
_cell.angle_gamma   90.00
#
_symmetry.space_group_name_H-M   'P 1'
#
loop_
_entity.id
_entity.type
_entity.pdbx_description
1 polymer ?
#
loop_
_entity_poly.entity_id
_entity_poly.type
_entity_poly.pdbx_seq_one_letter_code
_entity_poly.pdbx_strand_id
1 'polypeptide(L)' 'MATGETGRFSFVLTAPSVPGRHREYFTPVAEGLTWFNDLDIYFEIEVGP' A
#
# COMPACT_ATOMS: atom_id res chain seq x y z
N MET A 1 -1.74 -19.76 -5.64
CA MET A 1 -0.52 -19.09 -6.10
C MET A 1 0.59 -20.10 -6.09
N ALA A 2 1.13 -20.45 -7.25
CA ALA A 2 2.33 -21.26 -7.40
C ALA A 2 3.59 -20.39 -7.30
N THR A 3 4.73 -21.02 -7.05
CA THR A 3 6.03 -20.34 -7.04
C THR A 3 6.30 -19.66 -8.38
N GLY A 4 6.62 -18.36 -8.36
CA GLY A 4 6.91 -17.57 -9.55
C GLY A 4 5.72 -16.85 -10.19
N GLU A 5 4.52 -16.98 -9.63
CA GLU A 5 3.33 -16.26 -10.12
C GLU A 5 3.26 -14.82 -9.58
N THR A 6 2.70 -13.92 -10.41
CA THR A 6 2.39 -12.54 -10.01
C THR A 6 1.05 -12.47 -9.28
N GLY A 7 1.04 -11.94 -8.06
CA GLY A 7 -0.18 -11.59 -7.31
C GLY A 7 -0.58 -10.12 -7.52
N ARG A 8 -1.89 -9.83 -7.54
CA ARG A 8 -2.42 -8.46 -7.53
C ARG A 8 -3.17 -8.20 -6.23
N PHE A 9 -2.81 -7.11 -5.56
CA PHE A 9 -3.50 -6.60 -4.39
C PHE A 9 -4.23 -5.31 -4.76
N SER A 10 -5.45 -5.15 -4.27
CA SER A 10 -6.28 -3.98 -4.47
C SER A 10 -6.80 -3.52 -3.12
N PHE A 11 -6.73 -2.21 -2.89
CA PHE A 11 -7.21 -1.59 -1.66
C PHE A 11 -8.29 -0.57 -2.03
N VAL A 12 -9.36 -0.52 -1.23
CA VAL A 12 -10.34 0.56 -1.28
C VAL A 12 -9.93 1.57 -0.21
N LEU A 13 -9.69 2.81 -0.62
CA LEU A 13 -9.27 3.88 0.28
C LEU A 13 -10.33 4.99 0.31
N THR A 14 -10.53 5.58 1.48
CA THR A 14 -11.30 6.83 1.62
C THR A 14 -10.33 8.00 1.66
N ALA A 15 -10.57 9.02 0.84
CA ALA A 15 -9.76 10.23 0.84
C ALA A 15 -9.82 10.94 2.21
N PRO A 16 -8.70 11.46 2.73
CA PRO A 16 -8.69 12.27 3.95
C PRO A 16 -9.63 13.47 3.85
N SER A 17 -10.25 13.88 4.96
CA SER A 17 -11.13 15.06 5.02
C SER A 17 -10.37 16.39 4.98
N VAL A 18 -9.05 16.35 5.12
CA VAL A 18 -8.17 17.53 5.12
C VAL A 18 -7.49 17.64 3.76
N PRO A 19 -7.68 18.75 3.02
CA PRO A 19 -6.96 19.01 1.78
C PRO A 19 -5.45 18.95 1.96
N GLY A 20 -4.74 18.47 0.94
CA GLY A 20 -3.29 18.35 0.95
C GLY A 20 -2.78 17.05 0.34
N ARG A 21 -1.46 16.87 0.40
CA ARG A 21 -0.76 15.66 -0.04
C ARG A 21 -0.56 14.72 1.14
N HIS A 22 -1.02 13.49 0.98
CA HIS A 22 -0.91 12.43 1.98
C HIS A 22 -0.16 11.25 1.38
N ARG A 23 0.70 10.59 2.16
CA ARG A 23 1.41 9.38 1.75
C ARG A 23 1.02 8.23 2.65
N GLU A 24 0.44 7.21 2.05
CA GLU A 24 0.12 5.95 2.73
C GLU A 24 1.14 4.89 2.31
N TYR A 25 1.86 4.34 3.29
CA TYR A 25 2.97 3.41 3.08
C TYR A 25 2.52 1.96 3.24
N PHE A 26 3.01 1.06 2.39
CA PHE A 26 2.65 -0.36 2.42
C PHE A 26 3.87 -1.27 2.32
N THR A 27 3.92 -2.27 3.18
CA THR A 27 4.87 -3.38 3.07
C THR A 27 4.09 -4.69 3.22
N PRO A 28 4.20 -5.65 2.28
CA PRO A 28 3.57 -6.94 2.45
C PRO A 28 4.12 -7.70 3.67
N VAL A 29 3.29 -8.54 4.27
CA VAL A 29 3.69 -9.46 5.35
C VAL A 29 3.31 -10.88 4.95
N ALA A 30 4.25 -11.82 5.14
CA ALA A 30 3.95 -13.24 5.16
C ALA A 30 3.50 -13.57 6.58
N GLU A 31 2.19 -13.75 6.75
CA GLU A 31 1.58 -13.93 8.08
C GLU A 31 2.21 -15.09 8.86
N GLY A 32 2.54 -14.84 10.13
CA GLY A 32 3.21 -15.80 11.00
C GLY A 32 4.69 -16.07 10.68
N LEU A 33 5.26 -15.41 9.66
CA LEU A 33 6.63 -15.62 9.20
C LEU A 33 7.48 -14.35 9.32
N THR A 34 7.27 -13.38 8.43
CA THR A 34 8.09 -12.16 8.36
C THR A 34 7.44 -11.10 7.48
N TRP A 35 7.85 -9.86 7.69
CA TRP A 35 7.69 -8.80 6.70
C TRP A 35 8.58 -9.06 5.49
N PHE A 36 8.11 -8.66 4.31
CA PHE A 36 8.95 -8.58 3.13
C PHE A 36 9.91 -7.39 3.24
N ASN A 37 10.89 -7.31 2.34
CA ASN A 37 11.76 -6.14 2.26
C ASN A 37 10.91 -4.88 2.05
N ASP A 38 11.23 -3.83 2.79
CA ASP A 38 10.66 -2.52 2.53
C ASP A 38 11.23 -1.98 1.22
N LEU A 39 10.33 -1.64 0.30
CA LEU A 39 10.63 -1.14 -1.04
C LEU A 39 10.25 0.35 -1.18
N ASP A 40 9.91 1.04 -0.08
CA ASP A 40 9.40 2.41 -0.09
C ASP A 40 8.16 2.56 -0.99
N ILE A 41 7.25 1.58 -0.91
CA ILE A 41 5.98 1.61 -1.65
C ILE A 41 5.01 2.51 -0.89
N TYR A 42 4.58 3.58 -1.53
CA TYR A 42 3.52 4.44 -1.03
C TYR A 42 2.53 4.85 -2.11
N PHE A 43 1.31 5.16 -1.70
CA PHE A 43 0.34 5.87 -2.51
C PHE A 43 0.36 7.34 -2.12
N GLU A 44 0.66 8.20 -3.09
CA GLU A 44 0.50 9.64 -2.93
C GLU A 44 -0.93 10.04 -3.29
N ILE A 45 -1.61 10.68 -2.34
CA ILE A 45 -3.01 11.06 -2.45
C ILE A 45 -3.07 12.58 -2.32
N GLU A 46 -3.51 13.25 -3.38
CA GLU A 46 -3.77 14.68 -3.36
C GLU A 46 -5.26 14.93 -3.18
N VAL A 47 -5.63 15.58 -2.07
CA VAL A 47 -6.99 15.99 -1.78
C VAL A 47 -7.10 17.48 -2.06
N GLY A 48 -7.90 17.84 -3.06
CA GLY A 48 -8.23 19.24 -3.36
C GLY A 48 -9.23 19.85 -2.37
N PRO A 49 -9.38 21.18 -2.40
CA PRO A 49 -10.47 21.85 -1.69
C PRO A 49 -11.86 21.50 -2.27
#